data_AF-U2UQZ0-F1
#
_entry.id   AF-U2UQZ0-F1
#
_cell.length_a   1.000
_cell.length_b   1.000
_cell.length_c   1.000
_cell.angle_alpha   90.00
_cell.angle_beta   90.00
_cell.angle_gamma   90.00
#
_symmetry.space_group_name_H-M   'P 1'
#
loop_
_entity.id
_entity.type
_entity.pdbx_description
1 polymer ?
#
loop_
_entity_poly.entity_id
_entity_poly.type
_entity_poly.pdbx_seq_one_letter_code
_entity_poly.pdbx_strand_id
1 'polypeptide(L)'
;MRAGQELLLIGIPGLLGTRTLLESREAELCRRFSRRYLREERRKLERLPLLSFREDRIMACGLLLHRKDRRAVTLSEKDLIAKENAGEIFPGELLDLIPGYAKDYGLSALIPVEDGGVLDAIWRLCEGKKGGRSFGCRFSYGKIPFLSLSIELCELFSQNPFRLPSGNCCLMALERGYALSEKLGQCGVRSSVIGSLSEDRKRLRTDGIAASFLTKGEVPNPLSGR
;
A
#
# COMPACT_ATOMS: atom_id res chain seq x y z
N MET A 1 9.56 -13.45 -12.74
CA MET A 1 9.13 -13.98 -11.43
C MET A 1 9.80 -15.32 -11.22
N ARG A 2 10.27 -15.56 -10.00
CA ARG A 2 10.95 -16.79 -9.54
C ARG A 2 10.52 -17.05 -8.10
N ALA A 3 10.53 -18.32 -7.67
CA ALA A 3 10.29 -18.63 -6.27
C ALA A 3 11.40 -18.07 -5.37
N GLY A 4 11.07 -17.81 -4.12
CA GLY A 4 11.97 -17.17 -3.16
C GLY A 4 12.00 -15.65 -3.25
N GLN A 5 11.52 -15.04 -4.34
CA GLN A 5 11.39 -13.59 -4.43
C GLN A 5 10.48 -13.05 -3.33
N GLU A 6 10.88 -11.94 -2.74
CA GLU A 6 10.24 -11.27 -1.63
C GLU A 6 9.07 -10.42 -2.13
N LEU A 7 7.96 -10.48 -1.39
CA LEU A 7 6.76 -9.70 -1.66
C LEU A 7 6.79 -8.41 -0.85
N LEU A 8 7.19 -7.32 -1.49
CA LEU A 8 7.26 -6.00 -0.88
C LEU A 8 5.97 -5.22 -1.13
N LEU A 9 5.30 -4.82 -0.07
CA LEU A 9 4.17 -3.90 -0.12
C LEU A 9 4.68 -2.49 0.18
N ILE A 10 4.45 -1.54 -0.72
CA ILE A 10 4.83 -0.13 -0.57
C ILE A 10 3.58 0.72 -0.50
N GLY A 11 3.58 1.76 0.34
CA GLY A 11 2.46 2.67 0.54
C GLY A 11 1.66 2.34 1.80
N ILE A 12 0.42 2.82 1.83
CA ILE A 12 -0.47 2.71 3.00
C ILE A 12 -1.70 1.88 2.61
N PRO A 13 -1.74 0.59 2.98
CA PRO A 13 -2.86 -0.28 2.65
C PRO A 13 -4.17 0.22 3.25
N GLY A 14 -5.25 0.16 2.46
CA GLY A 14 -6.61 0.50 2.88
C GLY A 14 -6.88 1.99 3.08
N LEU A 15 -5.97 2.90 2.70
CA LEU A 15 -6.14 4.33 2.97
C LEU A 15 -7.39 4.92 2.30
N LEU A 16 -7.64 4.59 1.03
CA LEU A 16 -8.84 5.05 0.33
C LEU A 16 -10.10 4.58 1.07
N GLY A 17 -10.20 3.29 1.37
CA GLY A 17 -11.33 2.74 2.13
C GLY A 17 -11.49 3.35 3.52
N THR A 18 -10.38 3.65 4.20
CA THR A 18 -10.38 4.34 5.50
C THR A 18 -10.98 5.74 5.39
N ARG A 19 -10.58 6.52 4.38
CA ARG A 19 -11.15 7.86 4.12
C ARG A 19 -12.65 7.76 3.80
N THR A 20 -13.03 6.82 2.93
CA THR A 20 -14.43 6.58 2.58
C THR A 20 -15.28 6.21 3.80
N LEU A 21 -14.78 5.39 4.72
CA LEU A 21 -15.49 5.06 5.96
C LEU A 21 -15.65 6.29 6.88
N LEU A 22 -14.61 7.12 7.02
CA LEU A 22 -14.70 8.36 7.80
C LEU A 22 -15.71 9.35 7.25
N GLU A 23 -15.85 9.42 5.93
CA GLU A 23 -16.77 10.34 5.24
C GLU A 23 -18.21 9.80 5.23
N SER A 24 -18.41 8.56 4.80
CA SER A 24 -19.74 7.97 4.62
C SER A 24 -20.42 7.54 5.92
N ARG A 25 -19.67 7.29 6.99
CA ARG A 25 -20.19 6.80 8.28
C ARG A 25 -20.05 7.81 9.42
N GLU A 26 -19.89 9.09 9.11
CA GLU A 26 -19.61 10.12 10.12
C GLU A 26 -20.65 10.17 11.26
N ALA A 27 -21.95 10.03 10.93
CA ALA A 27 -23.02 10.05 11.92
C ALA A 27 -22.93 8.88 12.92
N GLU A 28 -22.53 7.70 12.45
CA GLU A 28 -22.32 6.51 13.28
C GLU A 28 -21.05 6.66 14.12
N LEU A 29 -19.98 7.19 13.53
CA LEU A 29 -18.71 7.44 14.20
C LEU A 29 -18.85 8.47 15.33
N CYS A 30 -19.63 9.52 15.13
CA CYS A 30 -19.88 10.54 16.15
C CYS A 30 -20.58 10.00 17.41
N ARG A 31 -21.16 8.79 17.36
CA ARG A 31 -21.74 8.12 18.54
C ARG A 31 -20.68 7.46 19.43
N ARG A 32 -19.50 7.15 18.88
CA ARG A 32 -18.40 6.48 19.59
C ARG A 32 -17.17 7.36 19.79
N PHE A 33 -16.94 8.30 18.87
CA PHE A 33 -15.79 9.18 18.87
C PHE A 33 -16.20 10.63 18.95
N SER A 34 -15.39 11.46 19.61
CA SER A 34 -15.60 12.90 19.59
C SER A 34 -15.36 13.46 18.19
N ARG A 35 -16.11 14.51 17.81
CA ARG A 35 -15.87 15.24 16.55
C ARG A 35 -14.44 15.77 16.45
N ARG A 36 -13.83 16.14 17.58
CA ARG A 36 -12.43 16.58 17.64
C ARG A 36 -11.48 15.46 17.22
N TYR A 37 -11.66 14.25 17.77
CA TYR A 37 -10.86 13.08 17.41
C TYR A 37 -10.98 12.77 15.92
N LEU A 38 -12.20 12.67 15.38
CA LEU A 38 -12.41 12.37 13.96
C LEU A 38 -11.79 13.43 13.04
N ARG A 39 -11.82 14.71 13.44
CA ARG A 39 -11.15 15.78 12.72
C ARG A 39 -9.63 15.67 12.77
N GLU A 40 -9.07 15.29 13.91
CA GLU A 40 -7.63 15.08 14.07
C GLU A 40 -7.15 13.89 13.23
N GLU A 41 -7.92 12.78 13.20
CA GLU A 41 -7.63 11.62 12.35
C GLU A 41 -7.68 11.97 10.86
N ARG A 42 -8.72 12.69 10.40
CA ARG A 42 -8.78 13.17 9.00
C ARG A 42 -7.57 14.01 8.61
N ARG A 43 -7.17 14.96 9.48
CA ARG A 43 -5.97 15.78 9.27
C ARG A 43 -4.69 14.96 9.22
N LYS A 44 -4.58 13.87 10.01
CA LYS A 44 -3.44 12.95 9.90
C LYS A 44 -3.43 12.28 8.53
N LEU A 45 -4.57 11.78 8.06
CA LEU A 45 -4.67 11.11 6.76
C LEU A 45 -4.35 12.04 5.59
N GLU A 46 -4.73 13.32 5.64
CA GLU A 46 -4.42 14.34 4.62
C GLU A 46 -2.92 14.60 4.49
N ARG A 47 -2.17 14.45 5.59
CA ARG A 47 -0.72 14.69 5.64
C ARG A 47 0.10 13.46 5.27
N LEU A 48 -0.54 12.31 5.05
CA LEU A 48 0.16 11.10 4.69
C LEU A 48 0.64 11.19 3.24
N PRO A 49 1.87 10.73 2.97
CA PRO A 49 2.35 10.67 1.62
C PRO A 49 1.52 9.70 0.79
N LEU A 50 1.14 10.13 -0.41
CA LEU A 50 0.38 9.32 -1.35
C LEU A 50 1.31 8.82 -2.47
N LEU A 51 1.07 7.59 -2.89
CA LEU A 51 1.65 7.00 -4.10
C LEU A 51 0.54 6.90 -5.13
N SER A 52 0.88 7.05 -6.40
CA SER A 52 -0.02 6.82 -7.52
C SER A 52 0.64 5.89 -8.53
N PHE A 53 -0.17 5.18 -9.29
CA PHE A 53 0.33 4.14 -10.17
C PHE A 53 -0.17 4.39 -11.59
N ARG A 54 0.74 4.31 -12.56
CA ARG A 54 0.41 4.08 -13.96
C ARG A 54 0.95 2.70 -14.35
N GLU A 55 0.35 2.09 -15.37
CA GLU A 55 0.47 0.67 -15.73
C GLU A 55 1.89 0.05 -15.62
N ASP A 56 2.95 0.83 -15.82
CA ASP A 56 4.35 0.42 -15.76
C ASP A 56 5.22 1.24 -14.79
N ARG A 57 4.68 2.30 -14.16
CA ARG A 57 5.44 3.26 -13.35
C ARG A 57 4.77 3.57 -12.01
N ILE A 58 5.61 3.64 -10.98
CA ILE A 58 5.20 4.16 -9.68
C ILE A 58 5.51 5.64 -9.67
N MET A 59 4.43 6.41 -9.76
CA MET A 59 4.47 7.83 -9.55
C MET A 59 4.23 8.10 -8.07
N ALA A 60 4.86 9.13 -7.54
CA ALA A 60 4.63 9.52 -6.16
C ALA A 60 3.78 10.79 -6.14
N CYS A 61 2.51 10.72 -6.56
CA CYS A 61 1.59 11.84 -6.33
C CYS A 61 1.31 11.93 -4.83
N GLY A 62 2.01 12.85 -4.14
CA GLY A 62 1.88 13.09 -2.70
C GLY A 62 3.16 12.91 -1.89
N LEU A 63 4.27 12.52 -2.52
CA LEU A 63 5.63 12.66 -1.97
C LEU A 63 6.31 13.75 -2.78
N LEU A 64 6.21 14.99 -2.32
CA LEU A 64 7.05 16.04 -2.87
C LEU A 64 8.50 15.72 -2.50
N LEU A 65 9.37 15.65 -3.49
CA LEU A 65 10.78 15.36 -3.25
C LEU A 65 11.51 16.67 -3.04
N HIS A 66 12.28 16.75 -1.96
CA HIS A 66 13.16 17.89 -1.75
C HIS A 66 14.25 17.91 -2.82
N ARG A 67 14.40 19.03 -3.52
CA ARG A 67 15.22 19.14 -4.73
C ARG A 67 16.69 18.85 -4.48
N LYS A 68 17.20 19.16 -3.27
CA LYS A 68 18.61 19.02 -2.90
C LYS A 68 19.06 17.58 -2.64
N ASP A 69 18.23 16.80 -1.94
CA ASP A 69 18.59 15.47 -1.40
C ASP A 69 17.61 14.37 -1.79
N ARG A 70 16.58 14.71 -2.58
CA ARG A 70 15.52 13.83 -3.07
C ARG A 70 14.80 13.06 -1.96
N ARG A 71 14.79 13.60 -0.74
CA ARG A 71 14.02 13.01 0.35
C ARG A 71 12.55 13.31 0.16
N ALA A 72 11.71 12.37 0.56
CA ALA A 72 10.29 12.54 0.45
C ALA A 72 9.75 13.40 1.59
N VAL A 73 8.93 14.38 1.23
CA VAL A 73 8.47 15.44 2.12
C VAL A 73 7.02 15.18 2.53
N THR A 74 6.76 15.28 3.83
CA THR A 74 5.41 15.31 4.41
C THR A 74 5.20 16.68 5.05
N LEU A 75 4.36 17.51 4.45
CA LEU A 75 4.11 18.88 4.90
C LEU A 75 2.61 19.19 4.83
N SER A 76 2.19 20.22 5.56
CA SER A 76 0.83 20.73 5.43
C SER A 76 0.63 21.39 4.06
N GLU A 77 -0.61 21.43 3.56
CA GLU A 77 -0.92 21.98 2.23
C GLU A 77 -0.38 23.41 2.02
N LYS A 78 -0.42 24.25 3.06
CA LYS A 78 0.14 25.61 3.04
C LYS A 78 1.66 25.63 2.88
N ASP A 79 2.35 24.69 3.54
CA ASP A 79 3.81 24.56 3.47
C ASP A 79 4.24 23.93 2.13
N LEU A 80 3.44 23.01 1.57
CA LEU A 80 3.66 22.44 0.24
C LEU A 80 3.65 23.54 -0.82
N ILE A 81 2.59 24.37 -0.85
CA ILE A 81 2.46 25.48 -1.81
C ILE A 81 3.63 26.46 -1.69
N ALA A 82 4.01 26.83 -0.46
CA ALA A 82 5.11 27.76 -0.22
C ALA A 82 6.46 27.19 -0.73
N LYS A 83 6.75 25.92 -0.44
CA LYS A 83 7.99 25.27 -0.88
C LYS A 83 8.02 24.93 -2.36
N GLU A 84 6.88 24.60 -2.95
CA GLU A 84 6.77 24.40 -4.39
C GLU A 84 6.99 25.72 -5.14
N ASN A 85 6.38 26.82 -4.70
CA ASN A 85 6.61 28.16 -5.26
C ASN A 85 8.06 28.62 -5.10
N ALA A 86 8.71 28.24 -4.00
CA ALA A 86 10.14 28.48 -3.78
C ALA A 86 11.06 27.54 -4.60
N GLY A 87 10.50 26.58 -5.35
CA GLY A 87 11.25 25.62 -6.16
C GLY A 87 11.99 24.56 -5.33
N GLU A 88 11.75 24.47 -4.03
CA GLU A 88 12.44 23.57 -3.10
C GLU A 88 12.00 22.11 -3.25
N ILE A 89 10.79 21.89 -3.79
CA ILE A 89 10.21 20.56 -3.93
C ILE A 89 9.58 20.36 -5.30
N PHE A 90 9.42 19.11 -5.73
CA PHE A 90 8.77 18.77 -6.99
C PHE A 90 8.08 17.40 -6.92
N PRO A 91 7.05 17.13 -7.76
CA PRO A 91 6.49 15.79 -7.89
C PRO A 91 7.54 14.82 -8.42
N GLY A 92 7.77 13.71 -7.72
CA GLY A 92 8.78 12.71 -8.09
C GLY A 92 8.21 11.32 -8.37
N GLU A 93 9.01 10.48 -9.01
CA GLU A 93 8.78 9.05 -9.18
C GLU A 93 9.64 8.23 -8.22
N LEU A 94 9.32 6.93 -8.07
CA LEU A 94 10.19 6.03 -7.32
C LEU A 94 11.61 5.96 -7.91
N LEU A 95 11.74 6.13 -9.22
CA LEU A 95 13.04 6.17 -9.91
C LEU A 95 13.88 7.40 -9.53
N ASP A 96 13.25 8.53 -9.22
CA ASP A 96 13.97 9.73 -8.77
C ASP A 96 14.55 9.52 -7.37
N LEU A 97 13.79 8.80 -6.53
CA LEU A 97 14.13 8.47 -5.15
C LEU A 97 15.22 7.40 -5.06
N ILE A 98 15.06 6.33 -5.84
CA ILE A 98 15.97 5.18 -5.87
C ILE A 98 16.24 4.86 -7.35
N PRO A 99 17.20 5.56 -7.98
CA PRO A 99 17.61 5.26 -9.35
C PRO A 99 18.04 3.80 -9.47
N GLY A 100 17.62 3.13 -10.55
CA GLY A 100 18.01 1.75 -10.81
C GLY A 100 17.27 0.68 -10.00
N TYR A 101 16.29 1.03 -9.15
CA TYR A 101 15.68 0.08 -8.20
C TYR A 101 15.19 -1.22 -8.85
N ALA A 102 14.63 -1.14 -10.06
CA ALA A 102 14.12 -2.31 -10.76
C ALA A 102 15.22 -3.34 -11.04
N LYS A 103 16.41 -2.88 -11.44
CA LYS A 103 17.56 -3.75 -11.72
C LYS A 103 18.29 -4.13 -10.43
N ASP A 104 18.58 -3.17 -9.58
CA ASP A 104 19.46 -3.34 -8.41
C ASP A 104 18.87 -4.23 -7.31
N TYR A 105 17.53 -4.34 -7.29
CA TYR A 105 16.78 -5.16 -6.34
C TYR A 105 16.00 -6.31 -7.01
N GLY A 106 16.19 -6.52 -8.32
CA GLY A 106 15.64 -7.67 -9.05
C GLY A 106 14.11 -7.68 -9.18
N LEU A 107 13.51 -6.54 -9.55
CA LEU A 107 12.06 -6.42 -9.76
C LEU A 107 11.59 -7.33 -10.89
N SER A 108 10.59 -8.15 -10.59
CA SER A 108 10.01 -9.10 -11.54
C SER A 108 8.55 -8.85 -11.87
N ALA A 109 7.81 -8.26 -10.94
CA ALA A 109 6.41 -7.90 -11.08
C ALA A 109 6.07 -6.75 -10.13
N LEU A 110 5.09 -5.95 -10.54
CA LEU A 110 4.60 -4.76 -9.86
C LEU A 110 3.11 -4.69 -10.14
N ILE A 111 2.29 -4.65 -9.09
CA ILE A 111 0.83 -4.62 -9.21
C ILE A 111 0.27 -3.56 -8.26
N PRO A 112 -0.56 -2.62 -8.75
CA PRO A 112 -1.22 -1.66 -7.88
C PRO A 112 -2.30 -2.35 -7.03
N VAL A 113 -2.47 -1.87 -5.80
CA VAL A 113 -3.47 -2.34 -4.85
C VAL A 113 -4.69 -1.42 -4.96
N GLU A 114 -5.72 -1.90 -5.65
CA GLU A 114 -6.93 -1.13 -5.98
C GLU A 114 -8.09 -1.48 -5.03
N ASP A 115 -9.32 -1.53 -5.54
CA ASP A 115 -10.56 -1.73 -4.78
C ASP A 115 -10.62 -3.06 -4.02
N GLY A 116 -10.01 -4.11 -4.55
CA GLY A 116 -9.99 -5.43 -3.91
C GLY A 116 -9.01 -5.57 -2.73
N GLY A 117 -8.25 -4.51 -2.44
CA GLY A 117 -7.26 -4.48 -1.37
C GLY A 117 -6.08 -5.43 -1.59
N VAL A 118 -5.30 -5.62 -0.52
CA VAL A 118 -4.04 -6.38 -0.57
C VAL A 118 -4.27 -7.83 -0.97
N LEU A 119 -5.38 -8.44 -0.56
CA LEU A 119 -5.69 -9.83 -0.92
C LEU A 119 -5.95 -10.01 -2.40
N ASP A 120 -6.65 -9.07 -3.04
CA ASP A 120 -6.86 -9.10 -4.48
C ASP A 120 -5.54 -8.86 -5.23
N ALA A 121 -4.69 -7.95 -4.77
CA ALA A 121 -3.38 -7.72 -5.36
C ALA A 121 -2.48 -8.98 -5.30
N ILE A 122 -2.45 -9.67 -4.15
CA ILE A 122 -1.77 -10.98 -4.01
C ILE A 122 -2.39 -12.02 -4.97
N TRP A 123 -3.71 -12.02 -5.10
CA TRP A 123 -4.40 -12.92 -6.02
C TRP A 123 -3.98 -12.67 -7.48
N ARG A 124 -4.05 -11.42 -7.93
CA ARG A 124 -3.64 -11.01 -9.28
C ARG A 124 -2.16 -11.28 -9.55
N LEU A 125 -1.30 -11.07 -8.55
CA LEU A 125 0.14 -11.35 -8.66
C LEU A 125 0.43 -12.80 -9.03
N CYS A 126 -0.22 -13.76 -8.38
CA CYS A 126 0.05 -15.16 -8.67
C CYS A 126 -0.80 -15.73 -9.83
N GLU A 127 -1.86 -15.02 -10.26
CA GLU A 127 -2.55 -15.34 -11.53
C GLU A 127 -1.75 -14.90 -12.77
N GLY A 128 -0.92 -13.86 -12.64
CA GLY A 128 -0.09 -13.35 -13.72
C GLY A 128 0.80 -14.44 -14.33
N LYS A 129 0.48 -14.87 -15.57
CA LYS A 129 1.30 -15.83 -16.32
C LYS A 129 2.45 -15.08 -17.00
N LYS A 130 3.62 -14.98 -16.36
CA LYS A 130 4.84 -14.51 -17.02
C LYS A 130 5.63 -15.71 -17.53
N GLY A 131 5.64 -15.94 -18.85
CA GLY A 131 6.38 -17.05 -19.47
C GLY A 131 5.79 -18.45 -19.24
N GLY A 132 4.46 -18.57 -19.12
CA GLY A 132 3.76 -19.87 -19.02
C GLY A 132 3.81 -20.57 -17.65
N ARG A 133 4.52 -20.00 -16.67
CA ARG A 133 4.60 -20.52 -15.29
C ARG A 133 3.62 -19.78 -14.37
N SER A 134 2.92 -20.53 -13.53
CA SER A 134 2.09 -20.01 -12.44
C SER A 134 2.85 -20.20 -11.13
N PHE A 135 2.85 -19.16 -10.31
CA PHE A 135 3.46 -19.16 -8.99
C PHE A 135 2.39 -19.13 -7.90
N GLY A 136 2.80 -19.42 -6.69
CA GLY A 136 2.04 -19.23 -5.47
C GLY A 136 2.77 -18.23 -4.57
N CYS A 137 2.30 -18.10 -3.34
CA CYS A 137 2.98 -17.27 -2.35
C CYS A 137 2.72 -17.76 -0.94
N ARG A 138 3.62 -17.35 -0.05
CA ARG A 138 3.43 -17.38 1.40
C ARG A 138 3.42 -15.96 1.91
N PHE A 139 2.47 -15.60 2.75
CA PHE A 139 2.37 -14.25 3.31
C PHE A 139 1.84 -14.27 4.75
N SER A 140 1.93 -13.12 5.42
CA SER A 140 1.43 -12.91 6.78
C SER A 140 0.64 -11.61 6.86
N TYR A 141 -0.53 -11.67 7.49
CA TYR A 141 -1.33 -10.51 7.89
C TYR A 141 -0.61 -9.60 8.87
N GLY A 142 0.06 -10.16 9.87
CA GLY A 142 0.83 -9.39 10.86
C GLY A 142 1.96 -8.54 10.27
N LYS A 143 2.40 -8.84 9.04
CA LYS A 143 3.39 -8.04 8.31
C LYS A 143 2.79 -6.91 7.46
N ILE A 144 1.48 -6.89 7.25
CA ILE A 144 0.81 -5.87 6.42
C ILE A 144 0.64 -4.58 7.23
N PRO A 145 1.24 -3.45 6.82
CA PRO A 145 1.43 -2.29 7.69
C PRO A 145 0.23 -1.33 7.66
N PHE A 146 -0.97 -1.81 8.02
CA PHE A 146 -2.17 -0.98 8.18
C PHE A 146 -2.00 0.15 9.21
N LEU A 147 -2.79 1.21 9.07
CA LEU A 147 -2.95 2.20 10.13
C LEU A 147 -3.86 1.62 11.22
N SER A 148 -3.60 1.96 12.47
CA SER A 148 -4.47 1.56 13.59
C SER A 148 -5.92 2.00 13.37
N LEU A 149 -6.11 3.20 12.85
CA LEU A 149 -7.44 3.71 12.48
C LEU A 149 -8.13 2.83 11.44
N SER A 150 -7.42 2.33 10.43
CA SER A 150 -7.99 1.43 9.42
C SER A 150 -8.51 0.14 10.06
N ILE A 151 -7.75 -0.44 10.99
CA ILE A 151 -8.16 -1.64 11.73
C ILE A 151 -9.39 -1.35 12.60
N GLU A 152 -9.36 -0.27 13.38
CA GLU A 152 -10.44 0.13 14.29
C GLU A 152 -11.76 0.38 13.54
N LEU A 153 -11.71 1.10 12.41
CA LEU A 153 -12.90 1.34 11.59
C LEU A 153 -13.41 0.04 10.96
N CYS A 154 -12.51 -0.83 10.51
CA CYS A 154 -12.92 -2.13 9.98
C CYS A 154 -13.63 -3.00 11.02
N GLU A 155 -13.11 -3.06 12.25
CA GLU A 155 -13.73 -3.78 13.36
C GLU A 155 -15.11 -3.21 13.69
N LEU A 156 -15.23 -1.88 13.72
CA LEU A 156 -16.50 -1.20 14.00
C LEU A 156 -17.60 -1.50 12.97
N PHE A 157 -17.23 -1.59 11.69
CA PHE A 157 -18.16 -1.77 10.59
C PHE A 157 -18.19 -3.19 10.02
N SER A 158 -17.58 -4.15 10.74
CA SER A 158 -17.46 -5.55 10.30
C SER A 158 -16.89 -5.70 8.89
N GLN A 159 -15.95 -4.82 8.52
CA GLN A 159 -15.24 -4.85 7.24
C GLN A 159 -13.93 -5.61 7.37
N ASN A 160 -13.45 -6.20 6.28
CA ASN A 160 -12.16 -6.86 6.25
C ASN A 160 -11.05 -5.84 5.85
N PRO A 161 -10.08 -5.52 6.73
CA PRO A 161 -9.03 -4.55 6.42
C PRO A 161 -8.19 -4.94 5.20
N PHE A 162 -7.98 -6.25 5.00
CA PHE A 162 -7.19 -6.79 3.89
C PHE A 162 -7.90 -6.69 2.52
N ARG A 163 -9.18 -6.30 2.51
CA ARG A 163 -10.01 -6.04 1.33
C ARG A 163 -10.36 -4.56 1.16
N LEU A 164 -9.84 -3.67 2.01
CA LEU A 164 -10.10 -2.24 1.85
C LEU A 164 -9.47 -1.70 0.55
N PRO A 165 -10.21 -0.86 -0.20
CA PRO A 165 -9.65 -0.09 -1.30
C PRO A 165 -8.42 0.68 -0.85
N SER A 166 -7.32 0.58 -1.59
CA SER A 166 -6.06 1.26 -1.25
C SER A 166 -5.79 2.43 -2.18
N GLY A 167 -5.61 2.20 -3.49
CA GLY A 167 -5.36 3.24 -4.51
C GLY A 167 -3.99 3.93 -4.42
N ASN A 168 -3.33 3.86 -3.26
CA ASN A 168 -2.02 4.45 -2.97
C ASN A 168 -1.00 3.42 -2.42
N CYS A 169 -1.19 2.16 -2.81
CA CYS A 169 -0.35 1.05 -2.41
C CYS A 169 -0.01 0.17 -3.61
N CYS A 170 1.18 -0.44 -3.61
CA CYS A 170 1.61 -1.38 -4.65
C CYS A 170 2.32 -2.58 -4.03
N LEU A 171 2.09 -3.75 -4.64
CA LEU A 171 2.75 -5.00 -4.34
C LEU A 171 3.80 -5.33 -5.41
N MET A 172 5.03 -5.60 -4.97
CA MET A 172 6.15 -5.97 -5.82
C MET A 172 6.67 -7.37 -5.51
N ALA A 173 7.20 -8.05 -6.54
CA ALA A 173 8.03 -9.23 -6.38
C ALA A 173 9.49 -8.90 -6.74
N LEU A 174 10.39 -9.03 -5.77
CA LEU A 174 11.80 -8.59 -5.85
C LEU A 174 12.75 -9.69 -5.37
N GLU A 175 14.00 -9.67 -5.84
CA GLU A 175 15.05 -10.53 -5.26
C GLU A 175 15.57 -10.00 -3.92
N ARG A 176 15.53 -8.67 -3.73
CA ARG A 176 16.05 -7.97 -2.53
C ARG A 176 15.02 -6.99 -1.95
N GLY A 177 13.82 -7.47 -1.67
CA GLY A 177 12.71 -6.69 -1.12
C GLY A 177 12.99 -6.05 0.25
N TYR A 178 13.63 -6.74 1.20
CA TYR A 178 13.99 -6.15 2.51
C TYR A 178 14.97 -5.00 2.35
N ALA A 179 15.98 -5.15 1.49
CA ALA A 179 16.96 -4.09 1.23
C ALA A 179 16.29 -2.86 0.61
N LEU A 180 15.35 -3.07 -0.33
CA LEU A 180 14.58 -1.96 -0.89
C LEU A 180 13.67 -1.33 0.17
N SER A 181 13.06 -2.13 1.05
CA SER A 181 12.20 -1.65 2.13
C SER A 181 12.95 -0.75 3.11
N GLU A 182 14.17 -1.14 3.49
CA GLU A 182 15.04 -0.33 4.34
C GLU A 182 15.39 1.01 3.66
N LYS A 183 15.77 0.97 2.38
CA LYS A 183 16.09 2.19 1.61
C LYS A 183 14.89 3.12 1.50
N LEU A 184 13.70 2.58 1.26
CA LEU A 184 12.44 3.33 1.24
C LEU A 184 12.13 3.96 2.59
N GLY A 185 12.37 3.24 3.69
CA GLY A 185 12.22 3.75 5.04
C GLY A 185 13.11 4.97 5.32
N GLN A 186 14.37 4.93 4.90
CA GLN A 186 15.31 6.07 5.00
C GLN A 186 14.81 7.31 4.23
N CYS A 187 14.09 7.06 3.14
CA CYS A 187 13.47 8.07 2.28
C CYS A 187 12.09 8.54 2.76
N GLY A 188 11.53 7.98 3.84
CA GLY A 188 10.21 8.35 4.36
C GLY A 188 9.03 7.63 3.69
N VAL A 189 9.29 6.60 2.87
CA VAL A 189 8.25 5.81 2.21
C VAL A 189 7.94 4.57 3.04
N ARG A 190 6.68 4.44 3.48
CA ARG A 190 6.22 3.27 4.23
C ARG A 190 6.24 2.05 3.32
N SER A 191 6.87 0.98 3.79
CA SER A 191 6.89 -0.31 3.09
C SER A 191 7.07 -1.45 4.08
N SER A 192 6.73 -2.67 3.66
CA SER A 192 6.93 -3.89 4.45
C SER A 192 7.01 -5.11 3.53
N VAL A 193 7.95 -6.01 3.79
CA VAL A 193 7.98 -7.32 3.14
C VAL A 193 6.95 -8.21 3.82
N ILE A 194 5.90 -8.56 3.10
CA ILE A 194 4.73 -9.28 3.64
C ILE A 194 4.79 -10.79 3.42
N GLY A 195 5.76 -11.27 2.62
CA GLY A 195 5.81 -12.67 2.20
C GLY A 195 6.87 -12.95 1.14
N SER A 196 6.73 -14.09 0.47
CA SER A 196 7.58 -14.52 -0.65
C SER A 196 6.82 -15.38 -1.66
N LEU A 197 7.31 -15.43 -2.90
CA LEU A 197 6.79 -16.30 -3.96
C LEU A 197 7.18 -17.77 -3.69
N SER A 198 6.27 -18.68 -4.02
CA SER A 198 6.47 -20.13 -3.97
C SER A 198 6.39 -20.75 -5.36
N GLU A 199 7.07 -21.89 -5.55
CA GLU A 199 6.95 -22.70 -6.78
C GLU A 199 5.61 -23.42 -6.87
N ASP A 200 5.00 -23.76 -5.73
CA ASP A 200 3.66 -24.30 -5.69
C ASP A 200 2.64 -23.26 -6.18
N ARG A 201 1.44 -23.68 -6.57
CA ARG A 201 0.36 -22.75 -6.99
C ARG A 201 -0.50 -22.25 -5.81
N LYS A 202 -0.07 -22.49 -4.58
CA LYS A 202 -0.86 -22.22 -3.37
C LYS A 202 -0.57 -20.82 -2.87
N ARG A 203 -1.59 -20.19 -2.29
CA ARG A 203 -1.48 -18.88 -1.64
C ARG A 203 -1.75 -19.09 -0.17
N LEU A 204 -0.70 -19.12 0.61
CA LEU A 204 -0.73 -19.58 2.00
C LEU A 204 -0.49 -18.40 2.94
N ARG A 205 -1.44 -18.15 3.82
CA ARG A 205 -1.22 -17.33 5.01
C ARG A 205 -0.49 -18.17 6.06
N THR A 206 0.52 -17.60 6.71
CA THR A 206 1.49 -18.33 7.56
C THR A 206 1.53 -17.90 9.03
N ASP A 207 0.74 -16.93 9.45
CA ASP A 207 0.78 -16.32 10.78
C ASP A 207 -0.36 -16.74 11.72
N GLY A 208 -1.02 -17.87 11.42
CA GLY A 208 -1.96 -18.52 12.32
C GLY A 208 -1.39 -19.82 12.92
N ILE A 209 -2.16 -20.46 13.80
CA ILE A 209 -1.82 -21.77 14.40
C ILE A 209 -1.58 -22.82 13.30
N ALA A 210 -2.33 -22.73 12.20
CA ALA A 210 -2.14 -23.51 10.99
C ALA A 210 -2.14 -22.59 9.77
N ALA A 211 -1.41 -22.99 8.73
CA ALA A 211 -1.43 -22.31 7.45
C ALA A 211 -2.85 -22.36 6.84
N SER A 212 -3.32 -21.25 6.31
CA SER A 212 -4.65 -21.16 5.68
C SER A 212 -4.54 -20.68 4.24
N PHE A 213 -5.38 -21.22 3.36
CA PHE A 213 -5.40 -20.84 1.95
C PHE A 213 -6.13 -19.51 1.74
N LEU A 214 -5.58 -18.66 0.88
CA LEU A 214 -6.31 -17.55 0.31
C LEU A 214 -7.22 -18.10 -0.81
N THR A 215 -8.52 -17.96 -0.63
CA THR A 215 -9.51 -18.21 -1.67
C THR A 215 -9.76 -16.94 -2.49
N LYS A 216 -10.25 -17.10 -3.72
CA LYS A 216 -10.74 -15.97 -4.51
C LYS A 216 -11.98 -15.43 -3.80
N GLY A 217 -11.80 -14.34 -3.08
CA GLY A 217 -12.92 -13.59 -2.49
C GLY A 217 -13.44 -12.58 -3.48
N GLU A 218 -14.71 -12.22 -3.34
CA GLU A 218 -15.33 -11.12 -4.08
C GLU A 218 -14.54 -9.83 -3.81
N VAL A 219 -14.30 -9.06 -4.87
CA VAL A 219 -13.85 -7.67 -4.73
C VAL A 219 -15.09 -6.89 -4.29
N PRO A 220 -15.13 -6.33 -3.07
CA PRO A 220 -16.27 -5.53 -2.66
C PRO A 220 -16.44 -4.39 -3.65
N ASN A 221 -17.63 -4.23 -4.24
CA ASN A 221 -17.91 -3.07 -5.05
C ASN A 221 -17.99 -1.86 -4.10
N PRO A 222 -17.08 -0.87 -4.19
CA PRO A 222 -17.09 0.29 -3.29
C PRO A 222 -18.39 1.11 -3.40
N LEU A 223 -19.19 0.87 -4.44
CA LEU A 223 -20.42 1.59 -4.77
C LEU A 223 -21.71 0.78 -4.56
N SER A 224 -21.66 -0.47 -4.07
CA SER A 224 -22.88 -1.28 -3.88
C SER A 224 -23.71 -0.95 -2.63
N GLY A 225 -23.40 0.17 -1.96
CA GLY A 225 -24.26 0.79 -0.96
C GLY A 225 -24.87 2.08 -1.49
N ARG A 226 -25.91 1.96 -2.33
CA ARG A 226 -26.91 3.01 -2.54
C ARG A 226 -28.27 2.47 -2.11
#